data_AF-A0A967I321-F1
#
_entry.id   AF-A0A967I321-F1
#
_cell.length_a   1.000
_cell.length_b   1.000
_cell.length_c   1.000
_cell.angle_alpha   90.00
_cell.angle_beta   90.00
_cell.angle_gamma   90.00
#
_symmetry.space_group_name_H-M   'P 1'
#
loop_
_entity.id
_entity.type
_entity.pdbx_description
1 polymer ?
#
loop_
_entity_poly.entity_id
_entity_poly.type
_entity_poly.pdbx_seq_one_letter_code
_entity_poly.pdbx_strand_id
1 'polypeptide(L)'
;MRFRSLSDLERQKPKEVILATLPQEISITHYAKDKAFKISELVREIHDESYEWYGFTLADKDNPELITDIGLPRNAQNLEEYATINPEGIAEYHDLLAEDIIINGWIHSHGALHYTHFSHTDEENHATVLDFVTARLRKTVAKKEIPIQDLQLLVKDEFEEKELEQGSVSLITDAVVSEAILMETIYGGFSYSIVIGDEGWHEQEIHYKERGVISGH
;
A
#
# COMPACT_ATOMS: atom_id res chain seq x y z
N MET A 1 -32.61 36.29 -20.36
CA MET A 1 -31.86 35.01 -20.45
C MET A 1 -31.71 34.46 -19.04
N ARG A 2 -32.17 33.24 -18.76
CA ARG A 2 -31.95 32.57 -17.46
C ARG A 2 -30.60 31.86 -17.53
N PHE A 3 -29.65 32.30 -16.73
CA PHE A 3 -28.40 31.56 -16.49
C PHE A 3 -28.75 30.23 -15.82
N ARG A 4 -28.29 29.10 -16.36
CA ARG A 4 -28.39 27.80 -15.69
C ARG A 4 -27.54 27.88 -14.41
N SER A 5 -28.06 27.32 -13.31
CA SER A 5 -27.30 27.25 -12.07
C SER A 5 -26.08 26.34 -12.29
N LEU A 6 -24.93 26.67 -11.69
CA LEU A 6 -23.73 25.82 -11.72
C LEU A 6 -24.00 24.42 -11.15
N SER A 7 -25.05 24.27 -10.33
CA SER A 7 -25.53 23.00 -9.78
C SER A 7 -26.24 22.09 -10.81
N ASP A 8 -26.65 22.63 -11.96
CA ASP A 8 -27.38 21.90 -13.02
C ASP A 8 -26.44 21.40 -14.13
N LEU A 9 -25.15 21.71 -14.04
CA LEU A 9 -24.11 21.12 -14.89
C LEU A 9 -23.76 19.75 -14.31
N GLU A 10 -24.35 18.70 -14.86
CA GLU A 10 -23.87 17.33 -14.64
C GLU A 10 -22.39 17.26 -15.06
N ARG A 11 -21.49 17.30 -14.08
CA ARG A 11 -20.09 16.94 -14.32
C ARG A 11 -20.10 15.47 -14.73
N GLN A 12 -19.75 15.19 -15.98
CA GLN A 12 -19.47 13.82 -16.40
C GLN A 12 -18.49 13.22 -15.41
N LYS A 13 -18.88 12.09 -14.81
CA LYS A 13 -17.99 11.36 -13.91
C LYS A 13 -16.84 10.82 -14.75
N PRO A 14 -15.58 11.04 -14.35
CA PRO A 14 -14.44 10.48 -15.07
C PRO A 14 -14.61 8.96 -15.18
N LYS A 15 -14.33 8.41 -16.35
CA LYS A 15 -14.35 6.97 -16.56
C LYS A 15 -13.25 6.31 -15.73
N GLU A 16 -13.58 5.17 -15.14
CA GLU A 16 -12.62 4.33 -14.42
C GLU A 16 -12.68 2.92 -14.97
N VAL A 17 -11.52 2.33 -15.23
CA VAL A 17 -11.35 0.96 -15.70
C VAL A 17 -10.54 0.20 -14.66
N ILE A 18 -11.20 -0.72 -13.96
CA ILE A 18 -10.55 -1.59 -12.97
C ILE A 18 -9.74 -2.66 -13.71
N LEU A 19 -8.47 -2.80 -13.34
CA LEU A 19 -7.51 -3.72 -13.95
C LEU A 19 -7.16 -4.89 -13.01
N ALA A 20 -7.13 -4.65 -11.71
CA ALA A 20 -6.88 -5.68 -10.71
C ALA A 20 -7.49 -5.29 -9.36
N THR A 21 -7.73 -6.29 -8.51
CA THR A 21 -8.15 -6.08 -7.12
C THR A 21 -6.95 -6.25 -6.19
N LEU A 22 -6.98 -5.53 -5.07
CA LEU A 22 -6.10 -5.80 -3.93
C LEU A 22 -6.65 -7.00 -3.14
N PRO A 23 -5.79 -7.76 -2.44
CA PRO A 23 -6.23 -8.90 -1.64
C PRO A 23 -7.32 -8.47 -0.64
N GLN A 24 -8.36 -9.29 -0.49
CA GLN A 24 -9.48 -9.04 0.42
C GLN A 24 -9.43 -9.93 1.67
N GLU A 25 -8.51 -10.89 1.68
CA GLU A 25 -8.31 -11.88 2.73
C GLU A 25 -6.82 -12.02 2.99
N ILE A 26 -6.47 -12.45 4.20
CA ILE A 26 -5.08 -12.70 4.62
C ILE A 26 -4.82 -14.19 4.44
N SER A 27 -3.90 -14.52 3.55
CA SER A 27 -3.42 -15.89 3.36
C SER A 27 -2.08 -16.05 4.04
N ILE A 28 -1.98 -17.00 4.97
CA ILE A 28 -0.75 -17.33 5.70
C ILE A 28 -0.48 -18.82 5.62
N THR A 29 0.77 -19.19 5.37
CA THR A 29 1.19 -20.60 5.40
C THR A 29 1.13 -21.15 6.82
N HIS A 30 0.91 -22.46 6.95
CA HIS A 30 0.95 -23.12 8.25
C HIS A 30 2.27 -22.89 8.99
N TYR A 31 3.39 -22.95 8.25
CA TYR A 31 4.72 -22.69 8.80
C TYR A 31 4.84 -21.28 9.38
N ALA A 32 4.45 -20.22 8.64
CA ALA A 32 4.53 -18.86 9.14
C ALA A 32 3.63 -18.64 10.37
N LYS A 33 2.42 -19.22 10.35
CA LYS A 33 1.50 -19.15 11.48
C LYS A 33 2.09 -19.82 12.73
N ASP A 34 2.60 -21.04 12.59
CA ASP A 34 3.18 -21.79 13.71
C ASP A 34 4.45 -21.09 14.24
N LYS A 35 5.26 -20.53 13.34
CA LYS A 35 6.44 -19.74 13.71
C LYS A 35 6.04 -18.54 14.55
N ALA A 36 4.99 -17.81 14.19
CA ALA A 36 4.51 -16.65 14.94
C ALA A 36 4.21 -17.02 16.41
N PHE A 37 3.41 -18.05 16.64
CA PHE A 37 3.10 -18.50 18.01
C PHE A 37 4.32 -19.08 18.72
N LYS A 38 5.20 -19.77 18.00
CA LYS A 38 6.44 -20.31 18.59
C LYS A 38 7.37 -19.21 19.08
N ILE A 39 7.38 -18.04 18.43
CA ILE A 39 8.16 -16.88 18.88
C ILE A 39 7.65 -16.40 20.24
N SER A 40 6.33 -16.26 20.45
CA SER A 40 5.77 -15.89 21.76
C SER A 40 6.17 -16.89 22.87
N GLU A 41 6.16 -18.20 22.58
CA GLU A 41 6.66 -19.20 23.52
C GLU A 41 8.14 -18.99 23.87
N LEU A 42 8.99 -18.74 22.88
CA LEU A 42 10.42 -18.54 23.06
C LEU A 42 10.74 -17.25 23.83
N VAL A 43 10.00 -16.16 23.58
CA VAL A 43 10.13 -14.92 24.34
C VAL A 43 9.92 -15.19 25.83
N ARG A 44 8.85 -15.91 26.18
CA ARG A 44 8.57 -16.31 27.57
C ARG A 44 9.65 -17.23 28.15
N GLU A 45 10.14 -18.20 27.37
CA GLU A 45 11.21 -19.10 27.82
C GLU A 45 12.53 -18.38 28.09
N ILE A 46 12.88 -17.38 27.29
CA ILE A 46 14.14 -16.64 27.39
C ILE A 46 14.09 -15.60 28.51
N HIS A 47 12.94 -14.94 28.67
CA HIS A 47 12.80 -13.78 29.55
C HIS A 47 12.07 -14.08 30.88
N ASP A 48 11.49 -15.27 31.03
CA ASP A 48 10.62 -15.65 32.17
C ASP A 48 9.37 -14.76 32.32
N GLU A 49 9.09 -13.92 31.31
CA GLU A 49 7.95 -13.00 31.22
C GLU A 49 7.43 -12.96 29.77
N SER A 50 6.13 -12.70 29.61
CA SER A 50 5.48 -12.58 28.30
C SER A 50 5.60 -11.15 27.76
N TYR A 51 6.79 -10.78 27.28
CA TYR A 51 7.02 -9.49 26.66
C TYR A 51 6.37 -9.36 25.28
N GLU A 52 5.97 -8.14 24.95
CA GLU A 52 5.63 -7.78 23.58
C GLU A 52 6.86 -7.91 22.67
N TRP A 53 6.62 -8.31 21.43
CA TRP A 53 7.62 -8.40 20.38
C TRP A 53 6.97 -8.03 19.05
N TYR A 54 7.79 -7.61 18.08
CA TYR A 54 7.32 -7.41 16.72
C TYR A 54 8.23 -8.05 15.67
N GLY A 55 7.64 -8.29 14.51
CA GLY A 55 8.26 -8.85 13.32
C GLY A 55 7.58 -8.37 12.04
N PHE A 56 8.10 -8.85 10.91
CA PHE A 56 7.58 -8.55 9.59
C PHE A 56 6.98 -9.80 8.94
N THR A 57 5.85 -9.66 8.27
CA THR A 57 5.34 -10.75 7.43
C THR A 57 6.09 -10.73 6.11
N LEU A 58 6.54 -11.91 5.68
CA LEU A 58 7.35 -12.08 4.48
C LEU A 58 6.59 -12.84 3.41
N ALA A 59 6.82 -12.46 2.17
CA ALA A 59 6.26 -13.12 1.00
C ALA A 59 7.32 -13.26 -0.11
N ASP A 60 7.02 -14.16 -1.04
CA ASP A 60 7.69 -14.20 -2.34
C ASP A 60 7.26 -12.99 -3.18
N LYS A 61 8.20 -12.36 -3.88
CA LYS A 61 7.95 -11.20 -4.73
C LYS A 61 6.93 -11.47 -5.85
N ASP A 62 6.88 -12.69 -6.39
CA ASP A 62 5.94 -13.11 -7.43
C ASP A 62 4.57 -13.47 -6.84
N ASN A 63 4.48 -13.72 -5.53
CA ASN A 63 3.23 -13.99 -4.83
C ASN A 63 3.10 -13.16 -3.52
N PRO A 64 2.96 -11.83 -3.63
CA PRO A 64 3.00 -10.93 -2.49
C PRO A 64 1.81 -11.08 -1.53
N GLU A 65 0.72 -11.74 -1.96
CA GLU A 65 -0.53 -11.89 -1.22
C GLU A 65 -0.51 -13.08 -0.24
N LEU A 66 0.52 -13.93 -0.29
CA LEU A 66 0.69 -15.07 0.61
C LEU A 66 1.84 -14.83 1.60
N ILE A 67 1.53 -14.82 2.89
CA ILE A 67 2.55 -14.78 3.95
C ILE A 67 3.21 -16.16 4.06
N THR A 68 4.47 -16.24 3.65
CA THR A 68 5.26 -17.48 3.63
C THR A 68 6.17 -17.64 4.84
N ASP A 69 6.56 -16.54 5.50
CA ASP A 69 7.38 -16.58 6.71
C ASP A 69 7.16 -15.35 7.61
N ILE A 70 7.65 -15.42 8.85
CA ILE A 70 7.74 -14.30 9.81
C ILE A 70 9.19 -13.93 10.03
N GLY A 71 9.55 -12.70 9.68
CA GLY A 71 10.86 -12.12 9.88
C GLY A 71 11.00 -11.43 11.24
N LEU A 72 12.11 -11.67 11.94
CA LEU A 72 12.39 -11.00 13.21
C LEU A 72 13.54 -9.98 13.04
N PRO A 73 13.23 -8.68 12.99
CA PRO A 73 14.26 -7.65 13.01
C PRO A 73 14.89 -7.56 14.39
N ARG A 74 16.00 -6.81 14.49
CA ARG A 74 16.54 -6.45 15.79
C ARG A 74 15.55 -5.51 16.49
N ASN A 75 14.90 -6.03 17.53
CA ASN A 75 14.02 -5.23 18.38
C ASN A 75 14.92 -4.35 19.27
N ALA A 76 14.89 -3.03 19.08
CA ALA A 76 15.62 -2.10 19.94
C ALA A 76 14.95 -2.11 21.30
N GLN A 77 15.69 -2.53 22.35
CA GLN A 77 15.28 -2.66 23.76
C GLN A 77 13.77 -2.86 23.92
N ASN A 78 13.33 -4.11 24.10
CA ASN A 78 11.97 -4.46 24.55
C ASN A 78 11.62 -3.63 25.80
N LEU A 79 11.22 -2.38 25.61
CA LEU A 79 10.71 -1.51 26.65
C LEU A 79 9.37 -2.12 26.96
N GLU A 80 9.16 -2.41 28.24
CA GLU A 80 8.05 -3.17 28.83
C GLU A 80 6.64 -2.69 28.43
N GLU A 81 6.51 -1.64 27.61
CA GLU A 81 5.24 -0.95 27.37
C GLU A 81 4.76 -0.96 25.91
N TYR A 82 5.58 -0.77 24.85
CA TYR A 82 5.09 -0.76 23.44
C TYR A 82 6.16 -1.01 22.36
N ALA A 83 5.81 -1.71 21.28
CA ALA A 83 6.63 -1.82 20.06
C ALA A 83 6.41 -0.63 19.09
N THR A 84 7.46 0.11 18.74
CA THR A 84 7.40 1.18 17.72
C THR A 84 8.26 0.83 16.51
N ILE A 85 7.68 0.96 15.31
CA ILE A 85 8.35 0.69 14.04
C ILE A 85 8.73 2.02 13.39
N ASN A 86 9.99 2.15 12.99
CA ASN A 86 10.47 3.29 12.21
C ASN A 86 10.93 2.83 10.81
N PRO A 87 10.87 3.72 9.80
CA PRO A 87 11.26 3.38 8.42
C PRO A 87 12.70 2.86 8.27
N GLU A 88 13.63 3.39 9.08
CA GLU A 88 15.04 3.02 9.05
C GLU A 88 15.23 1.54 9.44
N GLY A 89 14.56 1.09 10.51
CA GLY A 89 14.60 -0.30 10.97
C GLY A 89 13.98 -1.28 9.98
N ILE A 90 12.90 -0.87 9.28
CA ILE A 90 12.33 -1.68 8.19
C ILE A 90 13.36 -1.80 7.06
N ALA A 91 14.02 -0.71 6.69
CA ALA A 91 15.02 -0.69 5.62
C ALA A 91 16.24 -1.56 5.97
N GLU A 92 16.78 -1.42 7.19
CA GLU A 92 17.89 -2.23 7.68
C GLU A 92 17.56 -3.72 7.65
N TYR A 93 16.34 -4.11 8.07
CA TYR A 93 15.93 -5.49 8.02
C TYR A 93 15.72 -5.99 6.58
N HIS A 94 15.10 -5.17 5.73
CA HIS A 94 14.90 -5.48 4.32
C HIS A 94 16.22 -5.77 3.60
N ASP A 95 17.28 -5.02 3.91
CA ASP A 95 18.60 -5.20 3.30
C ASP A 95 19.28 -6.54 3.70
N LEU A 96 18.74 -7.25 4.69
CA LEU A 96 19.17 -8.59 5.08
C LEU A 96 18.41 -9.71 4.36
N LEU A 97 17.30 -9.39 3.67
CA LEU A 97 16.48 -10.36 2.97
C LEU A 97 17.09 -10.77 1.64
N ALA A 98 16.73 -11.97 1.17
CA ALA A 98 17.04 -12.40 -0.19
C ALA A 98 16.25 -11.54 -1.21
N GLU A 99 16.76 -11.43 -2.43
CA GLU A 99 16.23 -10.52 -3.48
C GLU A 99 14.79 -10.86 -3.91
N ASP A 100 14.40 -12.13 -3.78
CA ASP A 100 13.09 -12.68 -4.08
C ASP A 100 12.10 -12.59 -2.91
N ILE A 101 12.55 -12.19 -1.72
CA ILE A 101 11.73 -12.05 -0.53
C ILE A 101 11.40 -10.58 -0.27
N ILE A 102 10.14 -10.31 0.04
CA ILE A 102 9.63 -8.98 0.33
C ILE A 102 8.96 -8.95 1.70
N ILE A 103 8.88 -7.75 2.27
CA ILE A 103 7.99 -7.43 3.40
C ILE A 103 6.63 -7.07 2.81
N ASN A 104 5.57 -7.74 3.26
CA ASN A 104 4.18 -7.45 2.84
C ASN A 104 3.27 -7.05 4.02
N GLY A 105 3.86 -6.81 5.19
CA GLY A 105 3.14 -6.47 6.40
C GLY A 105 3.99 -6.64 7.65
N TRP A 106 3.34 -6.61 8.79
CA TRP A 106 3.96 -6.76 10.10
C TRP A 106 3.08 -7.56 11.05
N ILE A 107 3.72 -8.03 12.10
CA ILE A 107 3.10 -8.81 13.15
C ILE A 107 3.67 -8.41 14.50
N HIS A 108 2.85 -8.36 15.54
CA HIS A 108 3.32 -8.20 16.91
C HIS A 108 2.53 -9.07 17.89
N SER A 109 3.01 -9.12 19.13
CA SER A 109 2.32 -9.81 20.21
C SER A 109 2.04 -8.90 21.38
N HIS A 110 0.86 -9.09 21.98
CA HIS A 110 0.50 -8.50 23.28
C HIS A 110 0.85 -9.42 24.47
N GLY A 111 1.61 -10.50 24.23
CA GLY A 111 2.02 -11.45 25.26
C GLY A 111 0.83 -12.03 26.03
N ALA A 112 0.87 -11.92 27.36
CA ALA A 112 -0.18 -12.38 28.27
C ALA A 112 -1.34 -11.37 28.46
N LEU A 113 -1.24 -10.18 27.86
CA LEU A 113 -2.31 -9.18 27.93
C LEU A 113 -3.53 -9.69 27.17
N HIS A 114 -4.69 -9.64 27.83
CA HIS A 114 -5.99 -9.95 27.20
C HIS A 114 -6.57 -8.74 26.46
N TYR A 115 -5.71 -7.95 25.82
CA TYR A 115 -6.11 -6.85 24.96
C TYR A 115 -6.08 -7.35 23.53
N THR A 116 -7.23 -7.76 23.03
CA THR A 116 -7.33 -8.52 21.77
C THR A 116 -7.41 -7.65 20.52
N HIS A 117 -7.12 -6.35 20.61
CA HIS A 117 -7.35 -5.34 19.57
C HIS A 117 -6.09 -4.54 19.28
N PHE A 118 -6.03 -3.86 18.14
CA PHE A 118 -4.96 -2.91 17.85
C PHE A 118 -5.06 -1.65 18.73
N SER A 119 -3.91 -1.22 19.26
CA SER A 119 -3.74 0.03 19.99
C SER A 119 -3.56 1.22 19.03
N HIS A 120 -3.59 2.45 19.57
CA HIS A 120 -3.32 3.63 18.75
C HIS A 120 -1.87 3.65 18.19
N THR A 121 -0.90 3.14 18.96
CA THR A 121 0.48 3.00 18.47
C THR A 121 0.57 1.98 17.33
N ASP A 122 -0.27 0.94 17.36
CA ASP A 122 -0.35 -0.01 16.25
C ASP A 122 -0.87 0.66 14.98
N GLU A 123 -1.85 1.56 15.08
CA GLU A 123 -2.33 2.34 13.93
C GLU A 123 -1.21 3.19 13.28
N GLU A 124 -0.31 3.78 14.08
CA GLU A 124 0.86 4.52 13.58
C GLU A 124 1.87 3.58 12.90
N ASN A 125 2.09 2.40 13.46
CA ASN A 125 2.90 1.35 12.86
C ASN A 125 2.29 0.86 11.53
N HIS A 126 0.96 0.69 11.45
CA HIS A 126 0.23 0.29 10.24
C HIS A 126 0.55 1.24 9.08
N ALA A 127 0.45 2.55 9.34
CA ALA A 127 0.73 3.57 8.33
C ALA A 127 2.20 3.54 7.87
N THR A 128 3.13 3.37 8.81
CA THR A 128 4.57 3.33 8.53
C THR A 128 4.95 2.13 7.66
N VAL A 129 4.45 0.94 8.00
CA VAL A 129 4.70 -0.28 7.22
C VAL A 129 4.02 -0.21 5.85
N LEU A 130 2.78 0.25 5.78
CA LEU A 130 2.05 0.45 4.52
C LEU A 130 2.81 1.37 3.56
N ASP A 131 3.35 2.48 4.06
CA ASP A 131 4.12 3.43 3.25
C ASP A 131 5.42 2.79 2.71
N PHE A 132 6.10 1.99 3.53
CA PHE A 132 7.30 1.27 3.10
C PHE A 132 6.99 0.22 2.01
N VAL A 133 5.94 -0.58 2.22
CA VAL A 133 5.54 -1.66 1.33
C VAL A 133 5.03 -1.11 0.00
N THR A 134 4.13 -0.12 0.03
CA THR A 134 3.53 0.49 -1.18
C THR A 134 4.54 1.24 -2.05
N ALA A 135 5.64 1.73 -1.47
CA ALA A 135 6.72 2.33 -2.24
C ALA A 135 7.39 1.31 -3.19
N ARG A 136 7.39 0.02 -2.83
CA ARG A 136 8.09 -1.07 -3.54
C ARG A 136 7.15 -2.00 -4.31
N LEU A 137 5.98 -2.30 -3.74
CA LEU A 137 4.94 -3.13 -4.37
C LEU A 137 3.90 -2.24 -5.03
N ARG A 138 4.14 -1.91 -6.31
CA ARG A 138 3.20 -1.13 -7.12
C ARG A 138 2.38 -2.06 -8.01
N LYS A 139 1.19 -2.46 -7.55
CA LYS A 139 0.22 -3.18 -8.38
C LYS A 139 -0.63 -2.17 -9.15
N THR A 140 -0.70 -2.29 -10.47
CA THR A 140 -1.64 -1.47 -11.24
C THR A 140 -3.07 -1.96 -10.98
N VAL A 141 -3.90 -1.15 -10.33
CA VAL A 141 -5.26 -1.54 -9.92
C VAL A 141 -6.33 -0.95 -10.83
N ALA A 142 -6.11 0.24 -11.38
CA ALA A 142 -7.06 0.89 -12.27
C ALA A 142 -6.42 1.88 -13.24
N LYS A 143 -7.20 2.28 -14.24
CA LYS A 143 -6.97 3.46 -15.09
C LYS A 143 -8.13 4.42 -14.89
N LYS A 144 -7.82 5.65 -14.52
CA LYS A 144 -8.83 6.69 -14.28
C LYS A 144 -8.67 7.81 -15.30
N GLU A 145 -9.76 8.24 -15.89
CA GLU A 145 -9.77 9.35 -16.83
C GLU A 145 -9.42 10.65 -16.10
N ILE A 146 -8.59 11.46 -16.74
CA ILE A 146 -8.27 12.82 -16.30
C ILE A 146 -9.22 13.75 -17.06
N PRO A 147 -10.21 14.35 -16.39
CA PRO A 147 -11.14 15.23 -17.07
C PRO A 147 -10.44 16.55 -17.42
N ILE A 148 -10.18 16.76 -18.70
CA ILE A 148 -9.66 18.02 -19.25
C ILE A 148 -10.77 18.66 -20.07
N GLN A 149 -11.28 19.80 -19.61
CA GLN A 149 -12.44 20.45 -20.22
C GLN A 149 -12.16 21.02 -21.61
N ASP A 150 -10.93 21.46 -21.83
CA ASP A 150 -10.45 22.17 -23.01
C ASP A 150 -9.12 21.57 -23.48
N LEU A 151 -9.10 20.23 -23.66
CA LEU A 151 -8.00 19.53 -24.29
C LEU A 151 -7.92 19.93 -25.77
N GLN A 152 -6.78 20.45 -26.18
CA GLN A 152 -6.51 20.80 -27.56
C GLN A 152 -5.72 19.68 -28.25
N LEU A 153 -6.17 19.25 -29.43
CA LEU A 153 -5.46 18.28 -30.25
C LEU A 153 -4.81 19.01 -31.43
N LEU A 154 -3.50 18.91 -31.53
CA LEU A 154 -2.71 19.56 -32.58
C LEU A 154 -1.98 18.49 -33.39
N VAL A 155 -1.70 18.80 -34.65
CA VAL A 155 -0.91 17.94 -35.54
C VAL A 155 0.48 18.53 -35.67
N LYS A 156 1.50 17.71 -35.46
CA LYS A 156 2.90 18.07 -35.50
C LYS A 156 3.23 18.78 -36.82
N ASP A 157 3.94 19.90 -36.73
CA ASP A 157 4.34 20.75 -37.86
C ASP A 157 3.18 21.40 -38.64
N GLU A 158 1.93 21.25 -38.19
CA GLU A 158 0.72 21.78 -38.83
C GLU A 158 -0.03 22.81 -37.96
N PHE A 159 0.56 23.27 -36.85
CA PHE A 159 -0.02 24.28 -35.96
C PHE A 159 0.86 25.54 -35.84
N GLU A 160 0.25 26.67 -35.56
CA GLU A 160 0.92 27.94 -35.24
C GLU A 160 1.11 28.12 -33.74
N GLU A 161 2.15 28.83 -33.29
CA GLU A 161 2.41 29.07 -31.85
C GLU A 161 1.21 29.67 -31.10
N LYS A 162 0.42 30.53 -31.76
CA LYS A 162 -0.80 31.12 -31.18
C LYS A 162 -1.86 30.08 -30.80
N GLU A 163 -1.80 28.90 -31.40
CA GLU A 163 -2.74 27.81 -31.09
C GLU A 163 -2.41 27.18 -29.75
N LEU A 164 -1.14 27.16 -29.31
CA LEU A 164 -0.73 26.67 -27.98
C LEU A 164 -1.29 27.51 -26.82
N GLU A 165 -1.76 28.73 -27.09
CA GLU A 165 -2.43 29.57 -26.09
C GLU A 165 -3.89 29.15 -25.85
N GLN A 166 -4.41 28.22 -26.65
CA GLN A 166 -5.79 27.75 -26.55
C GLN A 166 -5.86 26.45 -25.74
N GLY A 167 -6.86 26.34 -24.88
CA GLY A 167 -7.04 25.19 -24.01
C GLY A 167 -6.10 25.20 -22.81
N SER A 168 -6.33 24.26 -21.88
CA SER A 168 -5.48 24.11 -20.68
C SER A 168 -4.36 23.11 -20.88
N VAL A 169 -4.50 22.21 -21.84
CA VAL A 169 -3.52 21.19 -22.22
C VAL A 169 -3.60 20.98 -23.73
N SER A 170 -2.45 20.99 -24.41
CA SER A 170 -2.35 20.64 -25.83
C SER A 170 -1.64 19.30 -26.01
N LEU A 171 -2.25 18.39 -26.74
CA LEU A 171 -1.66 17.11 -27.17
C LEU A 171 -1.29 17.22 -28.65
N ILE A 172 0.01 17.23 -28.93
CA ILE A 172 0.54 17.27 -30.30
C ILE A 172 0.76 15.84 -30.80
N THR A 173 0.19 15.52 -31.95
CA THR A 173 0.14 14.17 -32.53
C THR A 173 0.71 14.16 -33.94
N ASP A 174 1.17 13.02 -34.45
CA ASP A 174 1.75 12.88 -35.79
C ASP A 174 0.71 12.69 -36.90
N ALA A 175 -0.58 12.62 -36.54
CA ALA A 175 -1.70 12.48 -37.44
C ALA A 175 -2.94 13.17 -36.87
N VAL A 176 -3.94 13.42 -37.70
CA VAL A 176 -5.20 14.02 -37.24
C VAL A 176 -5.92 13.04 -36.28
N VAL A 177 -6.13 13.47 -35.04
CA VAL A 177 -6.88 12.73 -34.02
C VAL A 177 -8.20 13.46 -33.74
N SER A 178 -9.32 12.74 -33.84
CA SER A 178 -10.66 13.31 -33.59
C SER A 178 -11.03 13.37 -32.10
N GLU A 179 -10.51 12.42 -31.31
CA GLU A 179 -10.78 12.28 -29.88
C GLU A 179 -9.57 11.66 -29.20
N ALA A 180 -9.20 12.18 -28.03
CA ALA A 180 -8.20 11.59 -27.16
C ALA A 180 -8.69 11.58 -25.73
N ILE A 181 -8.48 10.45 -25.03
CA ILE A 181 -8.78 10.30 -23.61
C ILE A 181 -7.46 10.09 -22.87
N LEU A 182 -7.14 10.98 -21.94
CA LEU A 182 -5.99 10.84 -21.07
C LEU A 182 -6.40 10.06 -19.82
N MET A 183 -5.68 8.97 -19.52
CA MET A 183 -5.94 8.15 -18.35
C MET A 183 -4.70 8.04 -17.46
N GLU A 184 -4.86 8.41 -16.18
CA GLU A 184 -3.87 8.17 -15.16
C GLU A 184 -3.86 6.71 -14.71
N THR A 185 -2.67 6.18 -14.42
CA THR A 185 -2.55 4.86 -13.78
C THR A 185 -2.76 5.01 -12.28
N ILE A 186 -3.67 4.24 -11.72
CA ILE A 186 -3.82 4.08 -10.28
C ILE A 186 -3.01 2.85 -9.86
N TYR A 187 -2.02 3.09 -9.01
CA TYR A 187 -1.28 2.02 -8.33
C TYR A 187 -1.88 1.79 -6.96
N GLY A 188 -2.15 0.53 -6.63
CA GLY A 188 -2.53 0.10 -5.30
C GLY A 188 -1.39 -0.66 -4.64
N GLY A 189 -1.29 -0.52 -3.33
CA GLY A 189 -0.51 -1.40 -2.48
C GLY A 189 -1.29 -1.73 -1.22
N PHE A 190 -0.83 -2.77 -0.53
CA PHE A 190 -1.45 -3.27 0.70
C PHE A 190 -0.39 -3.61 1.73
N SER A 191 -0.80 -3.73 2.98
CA SER A 191 0.02 -4.22 4.08
C SER A 191 -0.85 -5.03 5.04
N TYR A 192 -0.35 -6.20 5.45
CA TYR A 192 -0.98 -6.97 6.52
C TYR A 192 -0.55 -6.45 7.89
N SER A 193 -1.50 -6.42 8.82
CA SER A 193 -1.27 -6.16 10.24
C SER A 193 -1.85 -7.34 11.01
N ILE A 194 -1.03 -7.99 11.83
CA ILE A 194 -1.44 -9.17 12.61
C ILE A 194 -1.01 -8.96 14.06
N VAL A 195 -1.92 -9.15 15.00
CA VAL A 195 -1.60 -9.20 16.42
C VAL A 195 -1.95 -10.58 16.97
N ILE A 196 -1.08 -11.15 17.79
CA ILE A 196 -1.31 -12.45 18.45
C ILE A 196 -1.13 -12.37 19.97
N GLY A 197 -1.87 -13.20 20.70
CA GLY A 197 -1.68 -13.38 22.14
C GLY A 197 -1.27 -14.80 22.53
N ASP A 198 -0.72 -14.94 23.73
CA ASP A 198 -0.20 -16.20 24.27
C ASP A 198 -1.26 -17.31 24.38
N GLU A 199 -2.53 -16.94 24.49
CA GLU A 199 -3.65 -17.90 24.57
C GLU A 199 -4.11 -18.42 23.20
N GLY A 200 -3.38 -18.10 22.13
CA GLY A 200 -3.67 -18.58 20.77
C GLY A 200 -4.71 -17.75 20.02
N TRP A 201 -5.17 -16.63 20.58
CA TRP A 201 -6.01 -15.67 19.87
C TRP A 201 -5.17 -14.80 18.93
N HIS A 202 -5.82 -14.26 17.90
CA HIS A 202 -5.23 -13.29 17.00
C HIS A 202 -6.30 -12.34 16.45
N GLU A 203 -5.88 -11.12 16.09
CA GLU A 203 -6.66 -10.17 15.28
C GLU A 203 -5.82 -9.74 14.07
N GLN A 204 -6.48 -9.40 12.97
CA GLN A 204 -5.82 -9.17 11.70
C GLN A 204 -6.55 -8.13 10.84
N GLU A 205 -5.79 -7.25 10.20
CA GLU A 205 -6.27 -6.19 9.32
C GLU A 205 -5.47 -6.14 8.01
N ILE A 206 -6.10 -5.63 6.95
CA ILE A 206 -5.44 -5.30 5.68
C ILE A 206 -5.59 -3.80 5.47
N HIS A 207 -4.47 -3.10 5.36
CA HIS A 207 -4.46 -1.69 5.01
C HIS A 207 -4.13 -1.51 3.54
N TYR A 208 -4.76 -0.52 2.91
CA TYR A 208 -4.62 -0.25 1.48
C TYR A 208 -4.17 1.20 1.26
N LYS A 209 -3.40 1.40 0.19
CA LYS A 209 -3.05 2.73 -0.31
C LYS A 209 -3.13 2.74 -1.83
N GLU A 210 -3.87 3.70 -2.36
CA GLU A 210 -3.95 3.95 -3.81
C GLU A 210 -3.33 5.30 -4.15
N ARG A 211 -2.62 5.35 -5.27
CA ARG A 211 -1.99 6.58 -5.78
C ARG A 211 -2.10 6.66 -7.30
N GLY A 212 -2.71 7.74 -7.78
CA GLY A 212 -2.66 8.15 -9.18
C GLY A 212 -1.30 8.72 -9.54
N VAL A 213 -0.73 8.28 -10.67
CA VAL A 213 0.52 8.84 -11.21
C VAL A 213 0.37 9.07 -12.70
N ILE A 214 0.73 10.28 -13.12
CA ILE A 214 0.94 10.68 -14.50
C ILE A 214 2.38 11.16 -14.58
N SER A 215 3.22 10.48 -15.36
CA SER A 215 4.60 10.88 -15.62
C SER A 215 4.79 11.10 -17.12
N GLY A 216 5.26 12.29 -17.51
CA GLY A 216 5.78 12.54 -18.85
C GLY A 216 7.29 12.28 -18.89
N HIS A 217 7.76 11.64 -19.96
CA HIS A 217 9.18 11.50 -20.29
C HIS A 217 9.51 12.40 -21.48
#